data_AF-A0A6J5UWJ1-F1
#
_entry.id   AF-A0A6J5UWJ1-F1
#
_cell.length_a   1.000
_cell.length_b   1.000
_cell.length_c   1.000
_cell.angle_alpha   90.00
_cell.angle_beta   90.00
_cell.angle_gamma   90.00
#
_symmetry.space_group_name_H-M   'P 1'
#
loop_
_entity.id
_entity.type
_entity.pdbx_description
1 polymer ?
#
loop_
_entity_poly.entity_id
_entity_poly.type
_entity_poly.pdbx_seq_one_letter_code
_entity_poly.pdbx_strand_id
1 'polypeptide(L)'
;MLWFQERSLNYACYADFREAAELQWKAMVEDIKQQQNRGRVWATLKTAWQYVSSQICLSMCLLEDMLGNHRLLALSLGLVVSELSEEPWKGMVVTFGDSPYELLLLRSIQGNDLKSMRKFMMQTCQNFSFAVNFPEACDIILEVAVNEKLQAEQMIKKVFVFTDFASGCHWKTKYEEVVVRTKFKEQGYEDDAIPQVLIWVLFDLNMPSIEEPHPELTLLSGFSDNLSKLFLDNGGEIGPHQLMEAAIADKEYQTLRVVD
;
A
#
# COMPACT_ATOMS: atom_id res chain seq x y z
N MET A 1 5.44 -5.88 18.29
CA MET A 1 6.66 -5.04 18.37
C MET A 1 6.24 -3.57 18.43
N LEU A 2 7.14 -2.58 18.29
CA LEU A 2 6.73 -1.18 18.00
C LEU A 2 6.65 -1.00 16.47
N TRP A 3 5.42 -0.91 15.96
CA TRP A 3 5.10 -0.84 14.54
C TRP A 3 5.31 0.59 14.00
N PHE A 4 6.58 0.98 13.86
CA PHE A 4 7.00 2.28 13.35
C PHE A 4 7.97 2.13 12.17
N GLN A 5 7.42 1.64 11.06
CA GLN A 5 8.13 1.52 9.78
C GLN A 5 8.71 2.87 9.32
N GLU A 6 8.00 3.98 9.55
CA GLU A 6 8.37 5.35 9.18
C GLU A 6 9.54 5.88 10.01
N ARG A 7 9.57 5.57 11.32
CA ARG A 7 10.71 5.92 12.20
C ARG A 7 11.95 5.12 11.85
N SER A 8 11.82 3.82 11.60
CA SER A 8 12.93 2.98 11.15
C SER A 8 13.52 3.50 9.84
N LEU A 9 12.67 3.79 8.85
CA LEU A 9 13.09 4.38 7.57
C LEU A 9 13.68 5.80 7.74
N ASN A 10 13.28 6.55 8.78
CA ASN A 10 13.92 7.83 9.07
C ASN A 10 15.33 7.66 9.65
N TYR A 11 15.43 6.90 10.75
CA TYR A 11 16.64 6.75 11.54
C TYR A 11 17.77 6.07 10.78
N ALA A 12 17.47 5.22 9.79
CA ALA A 12 18.46 4.64 8.87
C ALA A 12 19.36 5.68 8.16
N CYS A 13 18.88 6.91 7.94
CA CYS A 13 19.68 7.96 7.30
C CYS A 13 20.80 8.50 8.20
N TYR A 14 20.60 8.48 9.52
CA TYR A 14 21.51 9.00 10.54
C TYR A 14 22.56 7.92 10.89
N ALA A 15 23.81 8.32 11.11
CA ALA A 15 24.88 7.34 11.36
C ALA A 15 24.66 6.57 12.67
N ASP A 16 24.40 7.29 13.75
CA ASP A 16 24.34 6.78 15.12
C ASP A 16 23.15 5.83 15.37
N PHE A 17 22.12 5.89 14.53
CA PHE A 17 20.89 5.11 14.65
C PHE A 17 20.69 4.06 13.56
N ARG A 18 21.56 3.98 12.52
CA ARG A 18 21.30 3.10 11.37
C ARG A 18 21.20 1.64 11.76
N GLU A 19 22.14 1.11 12.53
CA GLU A 19 22.15 -0.31 12.90
C GLU A 19 20.90 -0.69 13.70
N ALA A 20 20.46 0.16 14.63
CA ALA A 20 19.22 -0.04 15.38
C ALA A 20 17.98 0.00 14.47
N ALA A 21 17.92 0.93 13.51
CA ALA A 21 16.83 1.02 12.53
C ALA A 21 16.77 -0.20 11.58
N GLU A 22 17.92 -0.65 11.08
CA GLU A 22 18.05 -1.88 10.26
C GLU A 22 17.54 -3.10 11.03
N LEU A 23 17.94 -3.25 12.29
CA LEU A 23 17.52 -4.36 13.15
C LEU A 23 16.03 -4.28 13.51
N GLN A 24 15.51 -3.09 13.84
CA GLN A 24 14.09 -2.89 14.13
C GLN A 24 13.22 -3.22 12.91
N TRP A 25 13.61 -2.78 11.72
CA TRP A 25 12.90 -3.10 10.47
C TRP A 25 12.90 -4.60 10.18
N LYS A 26 14.06 -5.25 10.23
CA LYS A 26 14.18 -6.70 9.95
C LYS A 26 13.40 -7.52 10.98
N ALA A 27 13.45 -7.16 12.26
CA ALA A 27 12.64 -7.80 13.29
C ALA A 27 11.13 -7.60 13.09
N MET A 28 10.71 -6.41 12.64
CA MET A 28 9.31 -6.08 12.32
C MET A 28 8.80 -6.90 11.13
N VAL A 29 9.53 -6.92 10.02
CA VAL A 29 9.16 -7.65 8.79
C VAL A 29 9.12 -9.17 9.04
N GLU A 30 10.07 -9.73 9.80
CA GLU A 30 10.07 -11.15 10.14
C GLU A 30 9.02 -11.52 11.20
N ASP A 31 8.59 -10.60 12.07
CA ASP A 31 7.45 -10.83 12.98
C ASP A 31 6.14 -10.98 12.17
N ILE A 32 5.90 -10.12 11.16
CA ILE A 32 4.72 -10.25 10.27
C ILE A 32 4.72 -11.61 9.56
N LYS A 33 5.86 -12.00 8.94
CA LYS A 33 5.99 -13.30 8.25
C LYS A 33 5.77 -14.47 9.21
N GLN A 34 6.26 -14.39 10.45
CA GLN A 34 6.00 -15.40 11.48
C GLN A 34 4.54 -15.42 11.96
N GLN A 35 3.85 -14.27 12.01
CA GLN A 35 2.42 -14.23 12.34
C GLN A 35 1.57 -14.89 11.24
N GLN A 36 1.84 -14.62 9.96
CA GLN A 36 1.19 -15.29 8.82
C GLN A 36 1.33 -16.82 8.93
N ASN A 37 2.55 -17.32 9.17
CA ASN A 37 2.85 -18.76 9.26
C ASN A 37 2.27 -19.46 10.50
N ARG A 38 1.67 -18.73 11.44
CA ARG A 38 1.09 -19.29 12.69
C ARG A 38 -0.43 -19.45 12.66
N GLY A 39 -1.07 -19.28 11.50
CA GLY A 39 -2.50 -19.59 11.32
C GLY A 39 -3.46 -18.62 12.03
N ARG A 40 -3.00 -17.40 12.37
CA ARG A 40 -3.88 -16.31 12.78
C ARG A 40 -4.62 -15.78 11.55
N VAL A 41 -5.77 -16.39 11.25
CA VAL A 41 -6.78 -15.95 10.26
C VAL A 41 -6.18 -15.51 8.92
N TRP A 42 -5.79 -16.49 8.10
CA TRP A 42 -5.56 -16.26 6.67
C TRP A 42 -6.55 -17.09 5.85
N ALA A 43 -7.57 -16.46 5.28
CA ALA A 43 -8.61 -17.10 4.46
C ALA A 43 -8.75 -16.51 3.04
N THR A 44 -8.01 -15.44 2.73
CA THR A 44 -8.11 -14.68 1.47
C THR A 44 -6.70 -14.39 0.96
N LEU A 45 -6.34 -14.86 -0.25
CA LEU A 45 -4.94 -14.97 -0.72
C LEU A 45 -4.12 -13.66 -0.75
N LYS A 46 -2.80 -13.81 -0.65
CA LYS A 46 -1.80 -12.72 -0.59
C LYS A 46 -1.62 -12.01 -1.93
N THR A 47 -1.46 -10.69 -1.87
CA THR A 47 -0.28 -9.97 -2.38
C THR A 47 -0.24 -8.59 -1.74
N ALA A 48 0.92 -7.95 -1.73
CA ALA A 48 1.04 -6.57 -1.26
C ALA A 48 1.79 -5.71 -2.29
N TRP A 49 1.12 -4.67 -2.77
CA TRP A 49 1.66 -3.65 -3.68
C TRP A 49 1.37 -2.26 -3.15
N GLN A 50 2.31 -1.30 -3.33
CA GLN A 50 2.10 0.09 -2.92
C GLN A 50 1.95 1.06 -4.11
N TYR A 51 0.94 1.92 -3.99
CA TYR A 51 0.73 3.23 -4.62
C TYR A 51 0.84 3.29 -6.14
N VAL A 52 -0.34 3.16 -6.74
CA VAL A 52 -0.66 3.95 -7.91
C VAL A 52 -1.80 4.90 -7.58
N SER A 53 -1.46 6.19 -7.60
CA SER A 53 -2.36 7.32 -7.90
C SER A 53 -3.18 7.91 -6.72
N SER A 54 -3.69 9.16 -6.71
CA SER A 54 -3.81 10.23 -7.72
C SER A 54 -2.62 10.38 -8.67
N GLN A 55 -2.88 10.35 -9.99
CA GLN A 55 -1.92 9.81 -10.96
C GLN A 55 -0.66 10.63 -10.88
N ILE A 56 0.50 10.03 -10.71
CA ILE A 56 1.76 10.76 -10.67
C ILE A 56 1.88 11.65 -9.37
N CYS A 57 2.91 11.42 -8.55
CA CYS A 57 3.32 12.16 -7.33
C CYS A 57 3.50 13.71 -7.38
N LEU A 58 2.52 14.52 -6.95
CA LEU A 58 2.81 15.78 -6.21
C LEU A 58 1.93 15.83 -4.95
N SER A 59 2.55 15.50 -3.82
CA SER A 59 2.74 16.57 -2.86
C SER A 59 3.79 17.51 -3.47
N MET A 60 3.38 18.72 -3.86
CA MET A 60 4.35 19.82 -3.94
C MET A 60 4.79 20.14 -2.51
N CYS A 61 5.90 20.86 -2.39
CA CYS A 61 6.11 21.79 -1.30
C CYS A 61 5.04 22.91 -1.36
N LEU A 62 3.80 22.53 -1.05
CA LEU A 62 2.60 23.30 -0.75
C LEU A 62 1.98 22.57 0.47
N LEU A 63 2.68 22.49 1.60
CA LEU A 63 3.67 23.48 2.07
C LEU A 63 5.10 22.93 2.18
N GLU A 64 6.06 23.85 2.12
CA GLU A 64 7.36 23.68 2.78
C GLU A 64 7.16 23.51 4.30
N ASP A 65 8.05 22.74 4.95
CA ASP A 65 8.32 22.67 6.39
C ASP A 65 7.19 22.43 7.43
N MET A 66 5.90 22.39 7.08
CA MET A 66 4.84 22.30 8.10
C MET A 66 4.66 20.91 8.73
N LEU A 67 4.64 19.81 7.95
CA LEU A 67 4.37 18.44 8.44
C LEU A 67 5.08 17.35 7.61
N GLY A 68 6.41 17.28 7.64
CA GLY A 68 7.24 16.41 6.77
C GLY A 68 7.13 14.88 6.94
N ASN A 69 6.14 14.34 7.65
CA ASN A 69 6.05 12.91 8.00
C ASN A 69 5.30 12.05 6.98
N HIS A 70 4.26 12.56 6.32
CA HIS A 70 3.31 11.74 5.53
C HIS A 70 3.99 11.04 4.33
N ARG A 71 4.82 11.75 3.56
CA ARG A 71 5.63 11.13 2.49
C ARG A 71 6.61 10.07 2.99
N LEU A 72 7.07 10.12 4.24
CA LEU A 72 7.93 9.07 4.78
C LEU A 72 7.13 7.84 5.22
N LEU A 73 5.98 8.07 5.84
CA LEU A 73 5.00 7.05 6.18
C LEU A 73 4.57 6.28 4.92
N ALA A 74 4.21 6.99 3.86
CA ALA A 74 3.96 6.46 2.53
C ALA A 74 5.01 5.43 2.11
N LEU A 75 6.25 5.87 1.82
CA LEU A 75 7.32 5.01 1.30
C LEU A 75 7.67 3.86 2.25
N SER A 76 7.53 4.06 3.56
CA SER A 76 7.78 2.99 4.55
C SER A 76 6.73 1.89 4.53
N LEU A 77 5.44 2.22 4.35
CA LEU A 77 4.40 1.21 4.17
C LEU A 77 4.67 0.38 2.90
N GLY A 78 5.16 1.00 1.83
CA GLY A 78 5.45 0.33 0.55
C GLY A 78 6.67 -0.56 0.55
N LEU A 79 7.72 -0.15 1.24
CA LEU A 79 8.90 -0.99 1.44
C LEU A 79 8.55 -2.24 2.27
N VAL A 80 7.75 -2.11 3.35
CA VAL A 80 7.25 -3.27 4.10
C VAL A 80 6.39 -4.17 3.20
N VAL A 81 5.42 -3.57 2.51
CA VAL A 81 4.52 -4.24 1.56
C VAL A 81 5.30 -5.03 0.48
N SER A 82 6.33 -4.43 -0.11
CA SER A 82 7.16 -5.05 -1.15
C SER A 82 8.08 -6.15 -0.62
N GLU A 83 8.59 -6.04 0.62
CA GLU A 83 9.36 -7.09 1.32
C GLU A 83 8.50 -8.28 1.82
N LEU A 84 7.19 -8.09 1.95
CA LEU A 84 6.22 -9.12 2.34
C LEU A 84 5.59 -9.86 1.16
N SER A 85 5.65 -9.30 -0.05
CA SER A 85 5.18 -9.97 -1.27
C SER A 85 6.02 -11.20 -1.60
N GLU A 86 5.39 -12.16 -2.29
CA GLU A 86 6.01 -13.42 -2.70
C GLU A 86 6.54 -13.33 -4.14
N GLU A 87 7.43 -14.24 -4.53
CA GLU A 87 8.00 -14.27 -5.89
C GLU A 87 6.89 -14.54 -6.92
N PRO A 88 6.84 -13.86 -8.09
CA PRO A 88 7.86 -12.97 -8.66
C PRO A 88 7.71 -11.48 -8.27
N TRP A 89 6.75 -11.14 -7.42
CA TRP A 89 6.32 -9.76 -7.14
C TRP A 89 7.09 -9.08 -5.99
N LYS A 90 7.93 -9.83 -5.29
CA LYS A 90 8.72 -9.36 -4.15
C LYS A 90 9.77 -8.33 -4.55
N GLY A 91 9.93 -7.30 -3.73
CA GLY A 91 10.88 -6.22 -4.01
C GLY A 91 10.50 -5.39 -5.25
N MET A 92 9.28 -5.53 -5.76
CA MET A 92 8.73 -4.73 -6.86
C MET A 92 7.80 -3.65 -6.33
N VAL A 93 7.68 -2.56 -7.09
CA VAL A 93 6.75 -1.45 -6.84
C VAL A 93 6.34 -0.84 -8.18
N VAL A 94 5.08 -0.43 -8.33
CA VAL A 94 4.68 0.43 -9.45
C VAL A 94 4.91 1.86 -9.01
N THR A 95 5.70 2.60 -9.78
CA THR A 95 5.80 4.05 -9.64
C THR A 95 5.13 4.68 -10.87
N PHE A 96 5.36 5.96 -11.06
CA PHE A 96 5.02 6.61 -12.31
C PHE A 96 6.19 6.55 -13.29
N GLY A 97 5.89 6.66 -14.58
CA GLY A 97 6.90 6.66 -15.62
C GLY A 97 7.73 7.94 -15.65
N ASP A 98 8.81 7.91 -16.42
CA ASP A 98 9.76 9.03 -16.56
C ASP A 98 9.38 9.95 -17.73
N SER A 99 8.21 9.73 -18.36
CA SER A 99 7.69 10.48 -19.50
C SER A 99 6.19 10.81 -19.33
N PRO A 100 5.63 11.82 -20.04
CA PRO A 100 4.20 12.15 -19.95
C PRO A 100 3.28 11.16 -20.71
N TYR A 101 3.84 10.09 -21.29
CA TYR A 101 3.10 9.05 -22.03
C TYR A 101 3.09 7.69 -21.31
N GLU A 102 4.09 7.43 -20.47
CA GLU A 102 4.13 6.33 -19.51
C GLU A 102 3.59 6.84 -18.17
N LEU A 103 2.28 6.72 -17.93
CA LEU A 103 1.72 7.27 -16.71
C LEU A 103 2.15 6.39 -15.52
N LEU A 104 2.10 5.06 -15.66
CA LEU A 104 2.61 4.09 -14.69
C LEU A 104 3.86 3.34 -15.21
N LEU A 105 4.75 2.92 -14.29
CA LEU A 105 5.93 2.12 -14.61
C LEU A 105 6.30 1.18 -13.46
N LEU A 106 6.45 -0.10 -13.78
CA LEU A 106 6.92 -1.13 -12.85
C LEU A 106 8.45 -1.03 -12.62
N ARG A 107 8.89 -1.03 -11.36
CA ARG A 107 10.32 -1.01 -10.99
C ARG A 107 10.65 -2.02 -9.89
N SER A 108 11.81 -2.65 -9.99
CA SER A 108 12.43 -3.41 -8.88
C SER A 108 13.20 -2.46 -7.96
N ILE A 109 13.00 -2.56 -6.65
CA ILE A 109 13.58 -1.69 -5.63
C ILE A 109 15.09 -1.95 -5.51
N GLN A 110 15.89 -0.90 -5.71
CA GLN A 110 17.35 -1.00 -5.66
C GLN A 110 17.91 -0.54 -4.30
N GLY A 111 18.68 -1.41 -3.66
CA GLY A 111 19.37 -1.13 -2.40
C GLY A 111 19.71 -2.41 -1.63
N ASN A 112 20.51 -2.28 -0.58
CA ASN A 112 20.82 -3.36 0.37
C ASN A 112 20.76 -2.90 1.84
N ASP A 113 20.47 -1.62 2.08
CA ASP A 113 20.17 -1.02 3.37
C ASP A 113 18.96 -0.07 3.22
N LEU A 114 18.27 0.23 4.31
CA LEU A 114 17.10 1.12 4.32
C LEU A 114 17.42 2.51 3.77
N LYS A 115 18.67 2.96 3.92
CA LYS A 115 19.13 4.26 3.41
C LYS A 115 19.19 4.29 1.88
N SER A 116 19.67 3.22 1.25
CA SER A 116 19.70 3.07 -0.21
C SER A 116 18.30 2.82 -0.77
N MET A 117 17.49 1.97 -0.14
CA MET A 117 16.10 1.74 -0.56
C MET A 117 15.22 2.99 -0.42
N ARG A 118 15.31 3.73 0.71
CA ARG A 118 14.67 5.06 0.86
C ARG A 118 15.12 6.02 -0.23
N LYS A 119 16.42 6.06 -0.54
CA LYS A 119 16.95 6.93 -1.59
C LYS A 119 16.38 6.57 -2.97
N PHE A 120 16.33 5.28 -3.33
CA PHE A 120 15.73 4.82 -4.58
C PHE A 120 14.27 5.26 -4.69
N MET A 121 13.45 4.97 -3.67
CA MET A 121 12.03 5.36 -3.61
C MET A 121 11.84 6.88 -3.71
N MET A 122 12.67 7.67 -3.01
CA MET A 122 12.67 9.15 -3.11
C MET A 122 13.12 9.68 -4.49
N GLN A 123 13.83 8.88 -5.29
CA GLN A 123 14.27 9.22 -6.64
C GLN A 123 13.25 8.82 -7.72
N THR A 124 12.52 7.73 -7.55
CA THR A 124 11.53 7.23 -8.53
C THR A 124 10.13 7.81 -8.33
N CYS A 125 9.78 8.24 -7.12
CA CYS A 125 8.48 8.85 -6.80
C CYS A 125 8.55 10.39 -6.85
N GLN A 126 8.58 11.01 -8.06
CA GLN A 126 8.81 12.46 -8.25
C GLN A 126 7.88 13.27 -9.21
N ASN A 127 7.25 12.69 -10.23
CA ASN A 127 6.49 13.41 -11.29
C ASN A 127 4.97 13.57 -10.92
N PHE A 128 4.10 14.43 -11.51
CA PHE A 128 2.66 14.55 -11.05
C PHE A 128 1.43 14.76 -11.98
N SER A 129 0.24 14.40 -11.44
CA SER A 129 -1.15 14.57 -11.94
C SER A 129 -2.20 14.18 -10.83
N PHE A 130 -3.42 13.68 -11.18
CA PHE A 130 -4.61 13.74 -10.30
C PHE A 130 -5.60 12.53 -10.24
N ALA A 131 -5.53 11.46 -11.05
CA ALA A 131 -6.61 10.44 -11.12
C ALA A 131 -6.20 8.95 -11.10
N VAL A 132 -6.92 8.07 -10.39
CA VAL A 132 -6.60 6.62 -10.30
C VAL A 132 -6.94 5.89 -11.59
N ASN A 133 -5.90 5.45 -12.31
CA ASN A 133 -6.02 4.63 -13.51
C ASN A 133 -5.78 3.16 -13.17
N PHE A 134 -6.69 2.57 -12.40
CA PHE A 134 -6.64 1.15 -12.07
C PHE A 134 -6.59 0.22 -13.30
N PRO A 135 -7.27 0.51 -14.43
CA PRO A 135 -7.11 -0.28 -15.66
C PRO A 135 -5.66 -0.40 -16.15
N GLU A 136 -4.84 0.65 -16.01
CA GLU A 136 -3.43 0.65 -16.40
C GLU A 136 -2.55 -0.11 -15.39
N ALA A 137 -2.89 -0.07 -14.10
CA ALA A 137 -2.25 -0.93 -13.11
C ALA A 137 -2.56 -2.42 -13.37
N CYS A 138 -3.80 -2.73 -13.76
CA CYS A 138 -4.19 -4.07 -14.23
C CYS A 138 -3.45 -4.49 -15.51
N ASP A 139 -3.23 -3.58 -16.46
CA ASP A 139 -2.48 -3.87 -17.68
C ASP A 139 -1.02 -4.26 -17.39
N ILE A 140 -0.35 -3.55 -16.48
CA ILE A 140 1.01 -3.89 -16.01
C ILE A 140 1.05 -5.28 -15.36
N ILE A 141 0.07 -5.59 -14.50
CA ILE A 141 -0.03 -6.89 -13.82
C ILE A 141 -0.24 -8.00 -14.85
N LEU A 142 -1.12 -7.78 -15.83
CA LEU A 142 -1.43 -8.74 -16.88
C LEU A 142 -0.26 -8.95 -17.84
N GLU A 143 0.51 -7.91 -18.16
CA GLU A 143 1.72 -8.00 -18.98
C GLU A 143 2.76 -8.92 -18.33
N VAL A 144 3.09 -8.70 -17.05
CA VAL A 144 4.02 -9.57 -16.32
C VAL A 144 3.48 -11.00 -16.21
N ALA A 145 2.18 -11.15 -15.94
CA ALA A 145 1.54 -12.46 -15.84
C ALA A 145 1.63 -13.28 -17.14
N VAL A 146 1.43 -12.63 -18.30
CA VAL A 146 1.56 -13.27 -19.62
C VAL A 146 3.02 -13.57 -19.96
N ASN A 147 3.94 -12.64 -19.67
CA ASN A 147 5.38 -12.80 -19.97
C ASN A 147 6.02 -13.93 -19.13
N GLU A 148 5.77 -13.94 -17.81
CA GLU A 148 6.29 -14.95 -16.87
C GLU A 148 5.42 -16.23 -16.78
N LYS A 149 4.27 -16.26 -17.46
CA LYS A 149 3.32 -17.39 -17.55
C LYS A 149 2.78 -17.84 -16.19
N LEU A 150 2.41 -16.87 -15.38
CA LEU A 150 1.94 -17.07 -14.01
C LEU A 150 0.63 -17.86 -13.98
N GLN A 151 0.44 -18.66 -12.94
CA GLN A 151 -0.86 -19.31 -12.67
C GLN A 151 -1.78 -18.36 -11.90
N ALA A 152 -3.10 -18.62 -11.88
CA ALA A 152 -4.08 -17.76 -11.23
C ALA A 152 -3.82 -17.58 -9.71
N GLU A 153 -3.18 -18.56 -9.07
CA GLU A 153 -2.75 -18.53 -7.67
C GLU A 153 -1.54 -17.61 -7.43
N GLN A 154 -0.76 -17.33 -8.48
CA GLN A 154 0.39 -16.41 -8.45
C GLN A 154 0.01 -14.97 -8.82
N MET A 155 -1.24 -14.74 -9.22
CA MET A 155 -1.74 -13.41 -9.58
C MET A 155 -1.91 -12.51 -8.35
N ILE A 156 -1.70 -11.20 -8.55
CA ILE A 156 -1.91 -10.18 -7.52
C ILE A 156 -3.39 -10.15 -7.14
N LYS A 157 -3.70 -10.48 -5.89
CA LYS A 157 -5.09 -10.52 -5.36
C LYS A 157 -5.51 -9.19 -4.73
N LYS A 158 -4.55 -8.39 -4.24
CA LYS A 158 -4.81 -7.04 -3.69
C LYS A 158 -3.70 -6.05 -4.02
N VAL A 159 -4.11 -4.81 -4.30
CA VAL A 159 -3.27 -3.63 -4.57
C VAL A 159 -3.59 -2.54 -3.55
N PHE A 160 -2.58 -2.05 -2.82
CA PHE A 160 -2.74 -0.96 -1.85
C PHE A 160 -2.28 0.35 -2.48
N VAL A 161 -3.20 1.29 -2.70
CA VAL A 161 -2.89 2.59 -3.30
C VAL A 161 -2.67 3.63 -2.21
N PHE A 162 -1.56 4.39 -2.27
CA PHE A 162 -1.26 5.50 -1.34
C PHE A 162 -0.29 6.86 -1.77
N THR A 163 -1.43 7.65 -1.38
CA THR A 163 -2.02 9.02 -1.54
C THR A 163 -2.24 9.74 -0.21
N ASP A 164 -1.98 11.05 -0.26
CA ASP A 164 -2.31 12.05 0.77
C ASP A 164 -3.60 12.81 0.36
N PHE A 165 -4.33 12.32 -0.66
CA PHE A 165 -5.44 13.04 -1.28
C PHE A 165 -6.51 12.09 -1.87
N ALA A 166 -7.78 12.30 -1.51
CA ALA A 166 -8.91 11.46 -1.93
C ALA A 166 -9.47 11.78 -3.33
N SER A 167 -9.33 13.02 -3.79
CA SER A 167 -9.99 13.49 -5.03
C SER A 167 -9.39 12.82 -6.28
N GLY A 168 -10.26 12.34 -7.18
CA GLY A 168 -9.87 11.59 -8.38
C GLY A 168 -9.65 10.09 -8.18
N CYS A 169 -9.83 9.58 -6.96
CA CYS A 169 -9.73 8.16 -6.61
C CYS A 169 -11.04 7.38 -6.86
N HIS A 170 -11.60 7.50 -8.06
CA HIS A 170 -12.84 6.82 -8.44
C HIS A 170 -12.60 5.71 -9.45
N TRP A 171 -13.35 4.61 -9.31
CA TRP A 171 -13.62 3.75 -10.45
C TRP A 171 -14.38 4.58 -11.49
N LYS A 172 -13.71 5.00 -12.57
CA LYS A 172 -14.16 6.10 -13.43
C LYS A 172 -15.48 5.79 -14.14
N THR A 173 -15.65 4.55 -14.63
CA THR A 173 -16.94 4.04 -15.14
C THR A 173 -17.09 2.52 -15.02
N LYS A 174 -18.32 2.02 -14.88
CA LYS A 174 -18.64 0.58 -15.02
C LYS A 174 -18.18 -0.03 -16.37
N TYR A 175 -17.96 0.80 -17.39
CA TYR A 175 -17.37 0.37 -18.66
C TYR A 175 -15.93 -0.13 -18.49
N GLU A 176 -15.10 0.55 -17.68
CA GLU A 176 -13.72 0.11 -17.41
C GLU A 176 -13.67 -1.24 -16.67
N GLU A 177 -14.69 -1.54 -15.85
CA GLU A 177 -14.82 -2.83 -15.14
C GLU A 177 -14.94 -3.97 -16.15
N VAL A 178 -15.83 -3.79 -17.12
CA VAL A 178 -16.01 -4.75 -18.22
C VAL A 178 -14.75 -4.86 -19.08
N VAL A 179 -14.04 -3.76 -19.34
CA VAL A 179 -12.77 -3.79 -20.10
C VAL A 179 -11.69 -4.58 -19.36
N VAL A 180 -11.47 -4.35 -18.06
CA VAL A 180 -10.48 -5.08 -17.26
C VAL A 180 -10.83 -6.58 -17.19
N ARG A 181 -12.09 -6.92 -16.86
CA ARG A 181 -12.56 -8.32 -16.85
C ARG A 181 -12.39 -9.01 -18.21
N THR A 182 -12.61 -8.29 -19.30
CA THR A 182 -12.47 -8.85 -20.66
C THR A 182 -11.01 -9.15 -20.97
N LYS A 183 -10.10 -8.20 -20.74
CA LYS A 183 -8.65 -8.39 -20.95
C LYS A 183 -8.09 -9.60 -20.19
N PHE A 184 -8.47 -9.76 -18.92
CA PHE A 184 -8.01 -10.89 -18.11
C PHE A 184 -8.51 -12.23 -18.69
N LYS A 185 -9.79 -12.31 -19.06
CA LYS A 185 -10.38 -13.53 -19.64
C LYS A 185 -9.86 -13.85 -21.05
N GLU A 186 -9.51 -12.85 -21.85
CA GLU A 186 -8.81 -13.03 -23.13
C GLU A 186 -7.42 -13.67 -22.98
N GLN A 187 -6.75 -13.48 -21.83
CA GLN A 187 -5.48 -14.14 -21.47
C GLN A 187 -5.67 -15.44 -20.68
N GLY A 188 -6.91 -15.88 -20.43
CA GLY A 188 -7.23 -17.12 -19.70
C GLY A 188 -7.31 -16.97 -18.17
N TYR A 189 -7.37 -15.75 -17.65
CA TYR A 189 -7.55 -15.47 -16.22
C TYR A 189 -9.02 -15.16 -15.90
N GLU A 190 -9.59 -15.84 -14.89
CA GLU A 190 -10.97 -15.60 -14.43
C GLU A 190 -11.07 -14.46 -13.40
N ASP A 191 -12.29 -14.14 -12.95
CA ASP A 191 -12.54 -12.99 -12.06
C ASP A 191 -11.79 -13.05 -10.71
N ASP A 192 -11.30 -14.21 -10.25
CA ASP A 192 -10.52 -14.34 -9.01
C ASP A 192 -9.06 -13.89 -9.17
N ALA A 193 -8.55 -13.80 -10.40
CA ALA A 193 -7.22 -13.34 -10.73
C ALA A 193 -7.13 -11.82 -10.90
N ILE A 194 -8.28 -11.12 -10.88
CA ILE A 194 -8.37 -9.67 -10.94
C ILE A 194 -8.12 -9.09 -9.54
N PRO A 195 -7.18 -8.14 -9.36
CA PRO A 195 -6.87 -7.59 -8.05
C PRO A 195 -8.01 -6.73 -7.48
N GLN A 196 -8.26 -6.85 -6.19
CA GLN A 196 -8.98 -5.83 -5.41
C GLN A 196 -8.07 -4.62 -5.13
N VAL A 197 -8.66 -3.45 -4.91
CA VAL A 197 -7.97 -2.21 -4.56
C VAL A 197 -8.37 -1.76 -3.17
N LEU A 198 -7.39 -1.45 -2.33
CA LEU A 198 -7.58 -0.61 -1.15
C LEU A 198 -6.82 0.70 -1.36
N ILE A 199 -7.54 1.79 -1.57
CA ILE A 199 -7.00 3.15 -1.61
C ILE A 199 -6.95 3.66 -0.18
N TRP A 200 -5.77 4.05 0.31
CA TRP A 200 -5.60 4.63 1.64
C TRP A 200 -5.14 6.09 1.53
N VAL A 201 -5.99 7.01 1.99
CA VAL A 201 -5.72 8.44 2.11
C VAL A 201 -5.06 8.70 3.46
N LEU A 202 -3.73 8.81 3.47
CA LEU A 202 -2.91 8.94 4.70
C LEU A 202 -2.99 10.33 5.35
N PHE A 203 -3.51 11.33 4.63
CA PHE A 203 -3.77 12.68 5.14
C PHE A 203 -5.25 13.02 4.99
N ASP A 204 -5.97 12.92 6.11
CA ASP A 204 -7.31 13.46 6.27
C ASP A 204 -7.33 14.27 7.59
N LEU A 205 -8.10 15.35 7.61
CA LEU A 205 -8.33 16.17 8.80
C LEU A 205 -9.55 15.67 9.60
N ASN A 206 -10.31 14.73 9.04
CA ASN A 206 -11.42 14.05 9.69
C ASN A 206 -10.96 12.81 10.48
N MET A 207 -11.87 12.22 11.25
CA MET A 207 -11.65 10.90 11.86
C MET A 207 -11.44 9.82 10.78
N PRO A 208 -10.61 8.80 11.03
CA PRO A 208 -10.43 7.70 10.09
C PRO A 208 -11.76 7.06 9.67
N SER A 209 -11.96 6.93 8.36
CA SER A 209 -13.21 6.47 7.74
C SER A 209 -12.93 5.35 6.74
N ILE A 210 -13.97 4.60 6.38
CA ILE A 210 -13.90 3.59 5.32
C ILE A 210 -15.17 3.60 4.48
N GLU A 211 -15.01 3.51 3.17
CA GLU A 211 -16.07 3.46 2.17
C GLU A 211 -15.82 2.28 1.23
N GLU A 212 -16.87 1.55 0.87
CA GLU A 212 -16.82 0.40 -0.06
C GLU A 212 -17.69 0.71 -1.29
N PRO A 213 -17.26 1.61 -2.20
CA PRO A 213 -18.05 2.03 -3.36
C PRO A 213 -18.33 0.91 -4.38
N HIS A 214 -17.51 -0.15 -4.42
CA HIS A 214 -17.75 -1.37 -5.20
C HIS A 214 -16.97 -2.55 -4.59
N PRO A 215 -17.36 -3.83 -4.78
CA PRO A 215 -16.65 -4.99 -4.24
C PRO A 215 -15.13 -5.07 -4.53
N GLU A 216 -14.65 -4.51 -5.64
CA GLU A 216 -13.22 -4.47 -5.99
C GLU A 216 -12.50 -3.19 -5.51
N LEU A 217 -13.19 -2.25 -4.85
CA LEU A 217 -12.62 -0.98 -4.42
C LEU A 217 -13.07 -0.60 -2.99
N THR A 218 -12.12 -0.62 -2.07
CA THR A 218 -12.20 -0.04 -0.73
C THR A 218 -11.45 1.28 -0.69
N LEU A 219 -12.01 2.30 -0.04
CA LEU A 219 -11.38 3.57 0.26
C LEU A 219 -11.27 3.72 1.79
N LEU A 220 -10.07 3.86 2.32
CA LEU A 220 -9.75 4.08 3.72
C LEU A 220 -9.15 5.48 3.89
N SER A 221 -9.56 6.23 4.91
CA SER A 221 -9.07 7.59 5.16
C SER A 221 -8.48 7.75 6.56
N GLY A 222 -7.59 8.72 6.72
CA GLY A 222 -6.92 9.04 7.98
C GLY A 222 -5.84 8.04 8.39
N PHE A 223 -5.11 8.35 9.46
CA PHE A 223 -4.00 7.53 9.95
C PHE A 223 -3.94 7.49 11.49
N SER A 224 -3.53 6.34 12.04
CA SER A 224 -3.11 6.20 13.44
C SER A 224 -2.15 5.02 13.59
N ASP A 225 -1.37 5.00 14.69
CA ASP A 225 -0.47 3.88 15.02
C ASP A 225 -1.23 2.54 15.10
N ASN A 226 -2.47 2.56 15.63
CA ASN A 226 -3.34 1.38 15.70
C ASN A 226 -3.86 0.94 14.34
N LEU A 227 -4.18 1.88 13.43
CA LEU A 227 -4.60 1.56 12.06
C LEU A 227 -3.44 1.05 11.21
N SER A 228 -2.23 1.62 11.38
CA SER A 228 -0.98 1.12 10.80
C SER A 228 -0.71 -0.33 11.23
N LYS A 229 -0.86 -0.61 12.52
CA LYS A 229 -0.74 -1.96 13.06
C LYS A 229 -1.83 -2.88 12.50
N LEU A 230 -3.10 -2.47 12.51
CA LEU A 230 -4.22 -3.26 12.00
C LEU A 230 -4.01 -3.66 10.53
N PHE A 231 -3.56 -2.72 9.70
CA PHE A 231 -3.19 -2.97 8.31
C PHE A 231 -2.13 -4.06 8.17
N LEU A 232 -1.05 -3.99 8.94
CA LEU A 232 0.06 -4.96 8.88
C LEU A 232 -0.30 -6.33 9.49
N ASP A 233 -1.01 -6.35 10.62
CA ASP A 233 -1.44 -7.58 11.29
C ASP A 233 -2.52 -8.34 10.48
N ASN A 234 -3.41 -7.62 9.77
CA ASN A 234 -4.49 -8.21 8.94
C ASN A 234 -4.14 -8.35 7.44
N GLY A 235 -2.94 -7.99 7.00
CA GLY A 235 -2.58 -8.01 5.57
C GLY A 235 -3.41 -7.07 4.69
N GLY A 236 -3.92 -5.97 5.24
CA GLY A 236 -4.76 -5.00 4.54
C GLY A 236 -6.25 -5.38 4.42
N GLU A 237 -6.72 -6.35 5.20
CA GLU A 237 -8.16 -6.55 5.44
C GLU A 237 -8.64 -5.70 6.62
N ILE A 238 -9.33 -4.61 6.30
CA ILE A 238 -9.90 -3.65 7.24
C ILE A 238 -11.35 -3.40 6.81
N GLY A 239 -12.30 -3.75 7.66
CA GLY A 239 -13.71 -3.35 7.54
C GLY A 239 -14.13 -2.36 8.64
N PRO A 240 -15.35 -1.78 8.56
CA PRO A 240 -15.83 -0.74 9.47
C PRO A 240 -15.71 -1.08 10.96
N HIS A 241 -15.96 -2.35 11.34
CA HIS A 241 -15.87 -2.80 12.73
C HIS A 241 -14.43 -2.79 13.25
N GLN A 242 -13.48 -3.27 12.45
CA GLN A 242 -12.05 -3.33 12.82
C GLN A 242 -11.44 -1.93 12.86
N LEU A 243 -11.86 -1.04 11.97
CA LEU A 243 -11.49 0.38 11.99
C LEU A 243 -11.98 1.06 13.28
N MET A 244 -13.23 0.81 13.67
CA MET A 244 -13.80 1.28 14.94
C MET A 244 -13.02 0.74 16.14
N GLU A 245 -12.71 -0.57 16.17
CA GLU A 245 -11.89 -1.17 17.24
C GLU A 245 -10.50 -0.53 17.33
N ALA A 246 -9.83 -0.30 16.20
CA ALA A 246 -8.51 0.35 16.16
C ALA A 246 -8.56 1.81 16.62
N ALA A 247 -9.65 2.54 16.34
CA ALA A 247 -9.86 3.91 16.80
C ALA A 247 -10.08 4.03 18.32
N ILE A 248 -10.62 2.99 18.97
CA ILE A 248 -10.83 2.95 20.43
C ILE A 248 -9.80 2.08 21.19
N ALA A 249 -8.80 1.53 20.49
CA ALA A 249 -7.79 0.66 21.10
C ALA A 249 -6.83 1.40 22.05
N ASP A 250 -6.72 2.73 21.93
CA ASP A 250 -5.82 3.53 22.74
C ASP A 250 -6.18 3.55 24.24
N LYS A 251 -5.15 3.62 25.07
CA LYS A 251 -5.24 3.50 26.54
C LYS A 251 -6.16 4.53 27.18
N GLU A 252 -6.38 5.67 26.53
CA GLU A 252 -7.27 6.72 26.99
C GLU A 252 -8.74 6.24 26.95
N TYR A 253 -9.15 5.63 25.83
CA TYR A 253 -10.49 5.04 25.68
C TYR A 253 -10.70 3.77 26.53
N GLN A 254 -9.63 3.02 26.86
CA GLN A 254 -9.72 1.86 27.77
C GLN A 254 -10.18 2.23 29.20
N THR A 255 -10.18 3.52 29.56
CA THR A 255 -10.75 4.01 30.83
C THR A 255 -12.27 4.15 30.80
N LEU A 256 -12.88 4.19 29.60
CA LEU A 256 -14.33 4.35 29.45
C LEU A 256 -15.08 3.09 29.91
N ARG A 257 -16.34 3.32 30.31
CA ARG A 257 -17.30 2.30 30.72
C ARG A 257 -18.60 2.57 29.97
N VAL A 258 -19.17 1.53 29.36
CA VAL A 258 -20.59 1.54 29.03
C VAL A 258 -21.35 1.52 30.35
N VAL A 259 -22.36 2.37 30.48
CA VAL A 259 -23.28 2.44 31.62
C VAL A 259 -24.69 2.27 31.07
N ASP A 260 -25.48 1.47 31.77
CA ASP A 260 -26.85 1.06 31.45
C ASP A 260 -27.94 1.91 32.12
#